data_AF-A0A3S4HQK4-F1
#
_entry.id   AF-A0A3S4HQK4-F1
#
_cell.length_a   1.000
_cell.length_b   1.000
_cell.length_c   1.000
_cell.angle_alpha   90.00
_cell.angle_beta   90.00
_cell.angle_gamma   90.00
#
_symmetry.space_group_name_H-M   'P 1'
#
loop_
_entity.id
_entity.type
_entity.pdbx_description
1 polymer ?
#
loop_
_entity_poly.entity_id
_entity_poly.type
_entity_poly.pdbx_seq_one_letter_code
_entity_poly.pdbx_strand_id
1 'polypeptide(L)'
;MYLERGFIAARVRPEGPDADGALTLRVVEGKVAAIRGDADAPKAGNLFPGMLGKPLNVHDLDQGLDQANRLRSNKVTVDVLPGDAAGESALQLHNQPAVRLSGGLSLDNAGRDSTGRMQAGASLNWDNPADWSDLLNLSVQTTTARQEIRHSRSESLFYSLPYGYWTLSAFASHADYLIPNTLQSGLVVQLSGTTEQNGLRLDRVLSRGQHHVLTADAQLVQKRVRNFFQDVRLDSSMNLTVLEAGVSQLLIQPAGLLQLDGSVQRGVSWLGADAPDPLHPAPPIRNSPS
;
A
#
# COMPACT_ATOMS: atom_id res chain seq x y z
N MET A 1 -10.78 30.51 -6.79
CA MET A 1 -9.71 30.49 -5.78
C MET A 1 -9.99 29.57 -4.58
N TYR A 2 -11.02 29.80 -3.74
CA TYR A 2 -11.28 28.94 -2.55
C TYR A 2 -11.79 27.53 -2.89
N LEU A 3 -12.78 27.45 -3.78
CA LEU A 3 -13.33 26.17 -4.26
C LEU A 3 -12.28 25.34 -5.01
N GLU A 4 -11.43 25.99 -5.82
CA GLU A 4 -10.32 25.34 -6.52
C GLU A 4 -9.26 24.77 -5.57
N ARG A 5 -9.17 25.28 -4.34
CA ARG A 5 -8.28 24.78 -3.28
C ARG A 5 -9.00 23.81 -2.33
N GLY A 6 -10.24 23.43 -2.64
CA GLY A 6 -11.01 22.43 -1.91
C GLY A 6 -11.89 22.95 -0.76
N PHE A 7 -11.96 24.26 -0.51
CA PHE A 7 -12.75 24.84 0.59
C PHE A 7 -14.21 25.04 0.19
N ILE A 8 -15.00 23.97 0.28
CA ILE A 8 -16.41 23.96 -0.14
C ILE A 8 -17.36 24.68 0.83
N ALA A 9 -16.97 24.81 2.11
CA ALA A 9 -17.77 25.48 3.14
C ALA A 9 -17.41 26.96 3.34
N ALA A 10 -16.57 27.55 2.48
CA ALA A 10 -16.20 28.96 2.57
C ALA A 10 -17.33 29.87 2.10
N ARG A 11 -17.67 30.89 2.89
CA ARG A 11 -18.69 31.90 2.57
C ARG A 11 -18.05 33.28 2.48
N VAL A 12 -18.37 34.03 1.42
CA VAL A 12 -17.97 35.43 1.27
C VAL A 12 -19.10 36.32 1.76
N ARG A 13 -18.81 37.23 2.70
CA ARG A 13 -19.76 38.22 3.21
C ARG A 13 -19.25 39.62 2.90
N PRO A 14 -20.06 40.46 2.23
CA PRO A 14 -19.75 41.87 2.11
C PRO A 14 -19.99 42.57 3.46
N GLU A 15 -19.02 43.40 3.86
CA GLU A 15 -19.08 44.34 4.97
C GLU A 15 -18.89 45.75 4.38
N GLY A 16 -19.90 46.62 4.54
CA GLY A 16 -19.89 47.98 4.00
C GLY A 16 -20.75 48.20 2.75
N PRO A 17 -20.62 49.35 2.07
CA PRO A 17 -19.44 50.23 2.08
C PRO A 17 -19.22 51.01 3.38
N ASP A 18 -17.95 51.28 3.70
CA ASP A 18 -17.58 52.17 4.79
C ASP A 18 -17.81 53.66 4.43
N ALA A 19 -17.47 54.57 5.36
CA ALA A 19 -17.65 56.01 5.16
C ALA A 19 -16.88 56.58 3.96
N ASP A 20 -15.83 55.90 3.51
CA ASP A 20 -15.01 56.27 2.36
C ASP A 20 -15.47 55.58 1.05
N GLY A 21 -16.56 54.80 1.12
CA GLY A 21 -17.13 54.09 -0.02
C GLY A 21 -16.45 52.75 -0.34
N ALA A 22 -15.55 52.25 0.52
CA ALA A 22 -14.86 50.99 0.31
C ALA A 22 -15.70 49.79 0.80
N LEU A 23 -15.84 48.78 -0.06
CA LEU A 23 -16.51 47.53 0.25
C LEU A 23 -15.48 46.49 0.69
N THR A 24 -15.59 45.97 1.91
CA THR A 24 -14.74 44.89 2.41
C THR A 24 -15.42 43.55 2.19
N LEU A 25 -14.74 42.59 1.57
CA LEU A 25 -15.22 41.21 1.44
C LEU A 25 -14.53 40.32 2.47
N ARG A 26 -15.27 39.87 3.49
CA ARG A 26 -14.76 38.93 4.50
C ARG A 26 -15.08 37.50 4.09
N VAL A 27 -14.06 36.64 4.06
CA VAL A 27 -14.24 35.19 3.84
C VAL A 27 -14.27 34.49 5.20
N VAL A 28 -15.30 33.67 5.42
CA VAL A 28 -15.41 32.81 6.60
C VAL A 28 -15.38 31.37 6.12
N GLU A 29 -14.32 30.65 6.49
CA GLU A 29 -14.15 29.24 6.19
C GLU A 29 -14.94 28.39 7.20
N GLY A 30 -15.85 27.56 6.70
CA GLY A 30 -16.60 26.64 7.56
C GLY A 30 -15.69 25.58 8.18
N LYS A 31 -15.80 25.35 9.49
CA LYS A 31 -14.95 24.42 10.25
C LYS A 31 -15.65 23.10 10.54
N VAL A 32 -14.90 22.01 10.62
CA VAL A 32 -15.43 20.70 11.01
C VAL A 32 -15.61 20.64 12.52
N ALA A 33 -16.85 20.64 13.00
CA ALA A 33 -17.15 20.58 14.43
C ALA A 33 -17.25 19.14 14.96
N ALA A 34 -17.72 18.21 14.13
CA ALA A 34 -17.89 16.81 14.50
C ALA A 34 -17.68 15.88 13.31
N ILE A 35 -17.20 14.67 13.60
CA ILE A 35 -17.19 13.54 12.66
C ILE A 35 -17.95 12.41 13.36
N ARG A 36 -19.09 12.04 12.80
CA ARG A 36 -19.98 10.99 13.32
C ARG A 36 -20.08 9.91 12.26
N GLY A 37 -20.39 8.70 12.66
CA GLY A 37 -20.61 7.60 11.75
C GLY A 37 -21.75 6.72 12.25
N ASP A 38 -22.36 6.01 11.31
CA ASP A 38 -23.29 4.92 11.64
C ASP A 38 -22.56 3.83 12.45
N ALA A 39 -23.31 2.89 13.04
CA ALA A 39 -22.74 1.85 13.91
C ALA A 39 -21.62 1.03 13.24
N ASP A 40 -21.71 0.83 11.92
CA ASP A 40 -20.75 0.06 11.12
C ASP A 40 -19.71 0.93 10.38
N ALA A 41 -19.72 2.25 10.60
CA ALA A 41 -18.75 3.15 10.00
C ALA A 41 -17.34 2.93 10.60
N PRO A 42 -16.28 3.04 9.79
CA PRO A 42 -14.92 2.92 10.32
C PRO A 42 -14.62 4.09 11.27
N LYS A 43 -13.72 3.83 12.22
CA LYS A 43 -13.27 4.86 13.16
C LYS A 43 -12.59 6.01 12.43
N ALA A 44 -13.04 7.22 12.70
CA ALA A 44 -12.55 8.43 12.05
C ALA A 44 -11.09 8.80 12.44
N GLY A 45 -10.59 8.31 13.57
CA GLY A 45 -9.36 8.81 14.19
C GLY A 45 -8.13 8.78 13.28
N ASN A 46 -7.91 7.65 12.59
CA ASN A 46 -6.78 7.52 11.67
C ASN A 46 -7.14 7.90 10.22
N LEU A 47 -8.42 7.91 9.84
CA LEU A 47 -8.86 8.30 8.50
C LEU A 47 -8.86 9.82 8.29
N PHE A 48 -9.27 10.57 9.31
CA PHE A 48 -9.45 12.02 9.27
C PHE A 48 -8.62 12.75 10.36
N PRO A 49 -7.30 12.49 10.46
CA PRO A 49 -6.50 12.96 11.57
C PRO A 49 -6.42 14.49 11.60
N GLY A 50 -6.86 15.08 12.72
CA GLY A 50 -6.76 16.51 12.95
C GLY A 50 -7.66 17.36 12.06
N MET A 51 -8.77 16.84 11.55
CA MET A 51 -9.80 17.64 10.85
C MET A 51 -10.70 18.43 11.79
N LEU A 52 -10.96 17.93 13.01
CA LEU A 52 -11.79 18.62 14.01
C LEU A 52 -11.24 20.01 14.32
N GLY A 53 -12.10 21.02 14.29
CA GLY A 53 -11.80 22.43 14.52
C GLY A 53 -11.10 23.14 13.34
N LYS A 54 -10.77 22.43 12.26
CA LYS A 54 -10.12 23.02 11.08
C LYS A 54 -11.12 23.32 9.96
N PRO A 55 -10.78 24.25 9.05
CA PRO A 55 -11.55 24.48 7.83
C PRO A 55 -11.81 23.17 7.07
N LEU A 56 -13.06 22.98 6.63
CA LEU A 56 -13.42 21.84 5.81
C LEU A 56 -12.75 21.92 4.44
N ASN A 57 -11.94 20.92 4.11
CA ASN A 57 -11.33 20.76 2.80
C ASN A 57 -11.76 19.42 2.18
N VAL A 58 -12.22 19.45 0.92
CA VAL A 58 -12.68 18.25 0.20
C VAL A 58 -11.56 17.23 -0.01
N HIS A 59 -10.31 17.68 -0.18
CA HIS A 59 -9.19 16.75 -0.38
C HIS A 59 -8.92 15.90 0.86
N ASP A 60 -9.14 16.45 2.06
CA ASP A 60 -9.03 15.72 3.31
C ASP A 60 -10.16 14.69 3.47
N LEU A 61 -11.37 15.03 3.00
CA LEU A 61 -12.49 14.09 2.93
C LEU A 61 -12.18 12.94 1.97
N ASP A 62 -11.81 13.27 0.73
CA ASP A 62 -11.49 12.29 -0.30
C ASP A 62 -10.38 11.36 0.17
N GLN A 63 -9.34 11.90 0.82
CA GLN A 63 -8.22 11.12 1.34
C GLN A 63 -8.70 10.12 2.40
N GLY A 64 -9.51 10.55 3.37
CA GLY A 64 -10.04 9.65 4.39
C GLY A 64 -11.01 8.61 3.83
N LEU A 65 -11.85 8.99 2.86
CA LEU A 65 -12.74 8.06 2.17
C LEU A 65 -11.97 7.01 1.35
N ASP A 66 -10.92 7.41 0.64
CA ASP A 66 -10.08 6.47 -0.12
C ASP A 66 -9.41 5.46 0.81
N GLN A 67 -8.88 5.93 1.96
CA GLN A 67 -8.28 5.04 2.95
C GLN A 67 -9.29 4.07 3.55
N ALA A 68 -10.53 4.52 3.79
CA ALA A 68 -11.61 3.67 4.28
C ALA A 68 -12.05 2.63 3.25
N ASN A 69 -12.18 3.05 1.98
CA ASN A 69 -12.67 2.24 0.86
C ASN A 69 -11.60 1.37 0.21
N ARG A 70 -10.34 1.50 0.64
CA ARG A 70 -9.27 0.54 0.32
C ARG A 70 -9.59 -0.87 0.82
N LEU A 71 -10.35 -0.97 1.91
CA LEU A 71 -10.85 -2.23 2.45
C LEU A 71 -12.10 -2.66 1.66
N ARG A 72 -12.11 -3.90 1.17
CA ARG A 72 -13.23 -4.43 0.39
C ARG A 72 -14.50 -4.60 1.23
N SER A 73 -14.33 -4.73 2.54
CA SER A 73 -15.42 -4.79 3.50
C SER A 73 -16.16 -3.46 3.67
N ASN A 74 -15.69 -2.38 3.04
CA ASN A 74 -16.23 -1.03 3.24
C ASN A 74 -16.74 -0.43 1.93
N LYS A 75 -17.80 0.36 2.07
CA LYS A 75 -18.28 1.30 1.05
C LYS A 75 -18.79 2.53 1.78
N VAL A 76 -17.84 3.39 2.11
CA VAL A 76 -18.02 4.59 2.91
C VAL A 76 -18.32 5.79 2.03
N THR A 77 -19.34 6.53 2.42
CA THR A 77 -19.67 7.87 1.89
C THR A 77 -19.74 8.86 3.03
N VAL A 78 -19.68 10.16 2.71
CA VAL A 78 -19.80 11.23 3.70
C VAL A 78 -20.84 12.26 3.27
N ASP A 79 -21.72 12.62 4.21
CA ASP A 79 -22.59 13.76 4.09
C ASP A 79 -22.01 14.94 4.89
N VAL A 80 -22.00 16.12 4.27
CA VAL A 80 -21.59 17.36 4.94
C VAL A 80 -22.85 18.09 5.41
N LEU A 81 -23.10 18.01 6.72
CA LEU A 81 -24.26 18.60 7.37
C LEU A 81 -23.91 19.94 8.03
N PRO A 82 -24.87 20.87 8.20
CA PRO A 82 -24.68 22.04 9.05
C PRO A 82 -24.29 21.63 10.49
N GLY A 83 -23.32 22.33 11.07
CA GLY A 83 -22.97 22.19 12.49
C GLY A 83 -23.90 22.96 13.42
N ASP A 84 -23.68 22.83 14.73
CA ASP A 84 -24.53 23.45 15.75
C ASP A 84 -24.35 24.98 15.81
N ALA A 85 -23.13 25.48 15.53
CA ALA A 85 -22.85 26.92 15.43
C ALA A 85 -22.73 27.42 13.98
N ALA A 86 -22.94 28.72 13.79
CA ALA A 86 -22.79 29.37 12.50
C ALA A 86 -21.34 29.27 11.99
N GLY A 87 -21.17 28.72 10.79
CA GLY A 87 -19.83 28.49 10.21
C GLY A 87 -19.23 27.15 10.61
N GLU A 88 -20.00 26.25 11.22
CA GLU A 88 -19.58 24.87 11.47
C GLU A 88 -20.25 23.89 10.51
N SER A 89 -19.59 22.75 10.33
CA SER A 89 -20.10 21.61 9.58
C SER A 89 -19.84 20.32 10.37
N ALA A 90 -20.80 19.40 10.31
CA ALA A 90 -20.66 18.07 10.86
C ALA A 90 -20.55 17.07 9.70
N LEU A 91 -19.61 16.13 9.79
CA LEU A 91 -19.44 15.06 8.83
C LEU A 91 -20.19 13.83 9.34
N GLN A 92 -21.10 13.29 8.52
CA GLN A 92 -21.79 12.04 8.80
C GLN A 92 -21.27 10.96 7.85
N LEU A 93 -20.62 9.94 8.40
CA LEU A 93 -20.10 8.80 7.66
C LEU A 93 -21.17 7.70 7.58
N HIS A 94 -21.40 7.22 6.37
CA HIS A 94 -22.27 6.08 6.09
C HIS A 94 -21.43 4.95 5.53
N ASN A 95 -21.63 3.73 6.01
CA ASN A 95 -20.93 2.55 5.49
C ASN A 95 -21.93 1.47 5.11
N GLN A 96 -21.71 0.81 3.97
CA GLN A 96 -22.37 -0.45 3.63
C GLN A 96 -21.36 -1.58 3.87
N PRO A 97 -21.31 -2.14 5.09
CA PRO A 97 -20.29 -3.12 5.42
C PRO A 97 -20.51 -4.44 4.67
N ALA A 98 -19.41 -5.05 4.24
CA ALA A 98 -19.35 -6.42 3.74
C ALA A 98 -18.48 -7.28 4.68
N VAL A 99 -18.32 -8.56 4.33
CA VAL A 99 -17.57 -9.50 5.15
C VAL A 99 -16.10 -9.07 5.23
N ARG A 100 -15.60 -8.89 6.47
CA ARG A 100 -14.23 -8.46 6.75
C ARG A 100 -13.18 -9.53 6.46
N LEU A 101 -13.58 -10.80 6.49
CA LEU A 101 -12.70 -11.93 6.21
C LEU A 101 -13.07 -12.53 4.85
N SER A 102 -12.13 -12.49 3.90
CA SER A 102 -12.29 -13.10 2.59
C SER A 102 -11.09 -13.98 2.28
N GLY A 103 -11.25 -14.96 1.39
CA GLY A 103 -10.16 -15.83 1.00
C GLY A 103 -10.46 -16.51 -0.32
N GLY A 104 -9.45 -17.19 -0.85
CA GLY A 104 -9.56 -17.88 -2.12
C GLY A 104 -8.63 -19.09 -2.19
N LEU A 105 -8.99 -20.03 -3.06
CA LEU A 105 -8.13 -21.11 -3.50
C LEU A 105 -7.84 -20.91 -4.98
N SER A 106 -6.63 -21.22 -5.42
CA SER A 106 -6.24 -21.14 -6.83
C SER A 106 -5.60 -22.45 -7.30
N LEU A 107 -5.76 -22.74 -8.58
CA LEU A 107 -5.07 -23.81 -9.29
C LEU A 107 -4.73 -23.30 -10.70
N ASP A 108 -3.46 -23.24 -11.04
CA ASP A 108 -2.96 -22.73 -12.32
C ASP A 108 -1.77 -23.54 -12.83
N ASN A 109 -1.27 -23.20 -14.02
CA ASN A 109 -0.13 -23.84 -14.66
C ASN A 109 1.07 -22.89 -14.86
N ALA A 110 1.17 -21.81 -14.06
CA ALA A 110 2.21 -20.79 -14.19
C ALA A 110 3.58 -21.24 -13.65
N GLY A 111 3.68 -22.47 -13.13
CA GLY A 111 4.90 -23.03 -12.58
C GLY A 111 5.92 -23.40 -13.66
N ARG A 112 7.14 -23.76 -13.24
CA ARG A 112 8.22 -24.13 -14.16
C ARG A 112 8.31 -25.63 -14.34
N ASP A 113 8.79 -26.09 -15.49
CA ASP A 113 9.07 -27.52 -15.67
C ASP A 113 10.06 -28.07 -14.64
N SER A 114 11.03 -27.27 -14.22
CA SER A 114 12.05 -27.68 -13.24
C SER A 114 11.49 -27.92 -11.83
N THR A 115 10.42 -27.21 -11.43
CA THR A 115 9.84 -27.26 -10.07
C THR A 115 8.41 -27.81 -10.03
N GLY A 116 7.78 -28.02 -11.19
CA GLY A 116 6.38 -28.40 -11.37
C GLY A 116 5.57 -27.29 -12.05
N ARG A 117 4.88 -27.61 -13.15
CA ARG A 117 4.05 -26.66 -13.90
C ARG A 117 2.77 -26.25 -13.18
N MET A 118 2.05 -27.23 -12.63
CA MET A 118 0.80 -26.98 -11.93
C MET A 118 1.09 -26.44 -10.53
N GLN A 119 0.40 -25.38 -10.12
CA GLN A 119 0.50 -24.73 -8.82
C GLN A 119 -0.87 -24.65 -8.17
N ALA A 120 -0.92 -24.89 -6.87
CA ALA A 120 -2.08 -24.66 -6.03
C ALA A 120 -1.75 -23.56 -5.02
N GLY A 121 -2.72 -22.69 -4.72
CA GLY A 121 -2.56 -21.60 -3.78
C GLY A 121 -3.78 -21.40 -2.88
N ALA A 122 -3.54 -20.75 -1.75
CA ALA A 122 -4.58 -20.27 -0.86
C ALA A 122 -4.25 -18.85 -0.38
N SER A 123 -5.26 -18.02 -0.23
CA SER A 123 -5.12 -16.66 0.29
C SER A 123 -6.22 -16.31 1.29
N LEU A 124 -5.88 -15.42 2.22
CA LEU A 124 -6.78 -14.85 3.22
C LEU A 124 -6.54 -13.35 3.30
N ASN A 125 -7.59 -12.56 3.18
CA ASN A 125 -7.58 -11.12 3.42
C ASN A 125 -8.49 -10.84 4.62
N TRP A 126 -7.95 -10.15 5.61
CA TRP A 126 -8.66 -9.71 6.80
C TRP A 126 -8.62 -8.19 6.87
N ASP A 127 -9.78 -7.61 6.59
CA ASP A 127 -10.04 -6.18 6.62
C ASP A 127 -10.34 -5.71 8.05
N ASN A 128 -9.71 -4.62 8.45
CA ASN A 128 -9.88 -3.94 9.73
C ASN A 128 -9.70 -4.83 10.99
N PRO A 129 -8.65 -5.67 11.11
CA PRO A 129 -8.46 -6.54 12.27
C PRO A 129 -8.18 -5.79 13.58
N ALA A 130 -7.46 -4.66 13.54
CA ALA A 130 -7.20 -3.82 14.71
C ALA A 130 -8.23 -2.69 14.91
N ASP A 131 -9.26 -2.64 14.06
CA ASP A 131 -10.28 -1.58 14.02
C ASP A 131 -9.72 -0.18 13.67
N TRP A 132 -8.60 -0.14 12.94
CA TRP A 132 -7.87 1.08 12.55
C TRP A 132 -7.79 1.21 11.02
N SER A 133 -8.82 0.77 10.29
CA SER A 133 -8.85 0.70 8.82
C SER A 133 -7.62 0.03 8.20
N ASP A 134 -7.07 -0.94 8.94
CA ASP A 134 -5.90 -1.73 8.60
C ASP A 134 -6.27 -2.93 7.72
N LEU A 135 -5.30 -3.51 7.03
CA LEU A 135 -5.49 -4.68 6.17
C LEU A 135 -4.37 -5.68 6.41
N LEU A 136 -4.74 -6.94 6.63
CA LEU A 136 -3.83 -8.08 6.70
C LEU A 136 -4.13 -9.03 5.52
N ASN A 137 -3.11 -9.33 4.72
CA ASN A 137 -3.19 -10.36 3.68
C ASN A 137 -2.18 -11.47 3.97
N LEU A 138 -2.62 -12.72 3.84
CA LEU A 138 -1.80 -13.91 3.95
C LEU A 138 -1.98 -14.74 2.68
N SER A 139 -0.91 -15.31 2.15
CA SER A 139 -0.99 -16.24 1.02
C SER A 139 0.05 -17.33 1.11
N VAL A 140 -0.30 -18.50 0.60
CA VAL A 140 0.59 -19.66 0.44
C VAL A 140 0.40 -20.24 -0.95
N GLN A 141 1.47 -20.73 -1.55
CA GLN A 141 1.46 -21.35 -2.86
C GLN A 141 2.45 -22.51 -2.92
N THR A 142 2.10 -23.57 -3.64
CA THR A 142 3.00 -24.71 -3.87
C THR A 142 2.75 -25.34 -5.23
N THR A 143 3.79 -25.85 -5.87
CA THR A 143 3.63 -26.71 -7.05
C THR A 143 2.98 -28.03 -6.66
N THR A 144 2.20 -28.65 -7.54
CA THR A 144 1.51 -29.92 -7.24
C THR A 144 2.32 -31.16 -7.65
N ALA A 145 3.57 -30.98 -8.07
CA ALA A 145 4.47 -32.07 -8.40
C ALA A 145 4.85 -32.86 -7.13
N ARG A 146 5.48 -34.03 -7.32
CA ARG A 146 6.07 -34.83 -6.24
C ARG A 146 7.12 -34.01 -5.49
N GLN A 147 6.75 -33.58 -4.30
CA GLN A 147 7.47 -32.60 -3.50
C GLN A 147 8.89 -33.06 -3.16
N GLU A 148 9.08 -34.36 -2.93
CA GLU A 148 10.37 -34.98 -2.64
C GLU A 148 11.34 -34.98 -3.82
N ILE A 149 10.85 -34.77 -5.05
CA ILE A 149 11.67 -34.74 -6.27
C ILE A 149 11.91 -33.31 -6.71
N ARG A 150 10.83 -32.51 -6.79
CA ARG A 150 10.87 -31.12 -7.22
C ARG A 150 9.71 -30.34 -6.62
N HIS A 151 9.98 -29.12 -6.19
CA HIS A 151 8.93 -28.21 -5.75
C HIS A 151 9.35 -26.75 -5.90
N SER A 152 8.34 -25.88 -5.86
CA SER A 152 8.48 -24.47 -5.54
C SER A 152 7.38 -24.14 -4.56
N ARG A 153 7.72 -23.48 -3.45
CA ARG A 153 6.81 -23.09 -2.40
C ARG A 153 7.03 -21.63 -2.07
N SER A 154 5.95 -20.95 -1.71
CA SER A 154 6.04 -19.59 -1.19
C SER A 154 4.94 -19.33 -0.17
N GLU A 155 5.27 -18.48 0.78
CA GLU A 155 4.36 -17.94 1.77
C GLU A 155 4.64 -16.45 1.90
N SER A 156 3.57 -15.66 2.06
CA SER A 156 3.71 -14.22 2.22
C SER A 156 2.67 -13.65 3.17
N LEU A 157 3.08 -12.58 3.84
CA LEU A 157 2.29 -11.77 4.74
C LEU A 157 2.45 -10.31 4.33
N PHE A 158 1.34 -9.58 4.29
CA PHE A 158 1.32 -8.14 4.07
C PHE A 158 0.39 -7.48 5.09
N TYR A 159 0.84 -6.41 5.73
CA TYR A 159 0.05 -5.61 6.65
C TYR A 159 0.15 -4.13 6.28
N SER A 160 -0.96 -3.40 6.34
CA SER A 160 -1.00 -1.96 6.05
C SER A 160 -1.89 -1.20 7.01
N LEU A 161 -1.44 -0.03 7.42
CA LEU A 161 -2.09 0.85 8.38
C LEU A 161 -2.12 2.29 7.85
N PRO A 162 -3.30 2.88 7.58
CA PRO A 162 -3.40 4.25 7.13
C PRO A 162 -3.48 5.25 8.28
N TYR A 163 -2.95 6.46 8.06
CA TYR A 163 -3.09 7.62 8.93
C TYR A 163 -3.21 8.91 8.09
N GLY A 164 -4.43 9.23 7.66
CA GLY A 164 -4.76 10.33 6.76
C GLY A 164 -3.99 10.20 5.44
N TYR A 165 -3.10 11.15 5.19
CA TYR A 165 -2.25 11.20 3.99
C TYR A 165 -1.07 10.21 4.02
N TRP A 166 -0.84 9.52 5.15
CA TRP A 166 0.21 8.52 5.29
C TRP A 166 -0.34 7.10 5.23
N THR A 167 0.45 6.17 4.70
CA THR A 167 0.21 4.73 4.84
C THR A 167 1.51 4.04 5.22
N LEU A 168 1.50 3.29 6.33
CA LEU A 168 2.62 2.44 6.73
C LEU A 168 2.28 1.00 6.33
N SER A 169 3.18 0.35 5.61
CA SER A 169 3.02 -1.05 5.20
C SER A 169 4.24 -1.89 5.54
N ALA A 170 4.01 -3.14 5.86
CA ALA A 170 5.04 -4.14 6.13
C ALA A 170 4.73 -5.40 5.32
N PHE A 171 5.76 -6.06 4.80
CA PHE A 171 5.60 -7.37 4.19
C PHE A 171 6.72 -8.32 4.61
N ALA A 172 6.39 -9.60 4.64
CA ALA A 172 7.33 -10.70 4.86
C ALA A 172 6.99 -11.82 3.88
N SER A 173 8.00 -12.45 3.31
CA SER A 173 7.83 -13.62 2.46
C SER A 173 8.98 -14.61 2.60
N HIS A 174 8.64 -15.88 2.48
CA HIS A 174 9.59 -16.99 2.41
C HIS A 174 9.25 -17.82 1.18
N ALA A 175 10.27 -18.24 0.44
CA ALA A 175 10.10 -19.12 -0.69
C ALA A 175 11.26 -20.11 -0.74
N ASP A 176 10.94 -21.35 -1.09
CA ASP A 176 11.91 -22.42 -1.25
C ASP A 176 11.67 -23.20 -2.55
N TYR A 177 12.74 -23.78 -3.07
CA TYR A 177 12.67 -24.62 -4.25
C TYR A 177 13.59 -25.83 -4.14
N LEU A 178 13.20 -26.88 -4.86
CA LEU A 178 14.00 -28.07 -5.12
C LEU A 178 13.89 -28.41 -6.60
N ILE A 179 15.03 -28.56 -7.25
CA ILE A 179 15.14 -28.90 -8.66
C ILE A 179 16.12 -30.08 -8.81
N PRO A 180 15.68 -31.17 -9.45
CA PRO A 180 16.59 -32.22 -9.90
C PRO A 180 17.29 -31.74 -11.18
N ASN A 181 18.61 -31.88 -11.22
CA ASN A 181 19.42 -31.58 -12.38
C ASN A 181 20.21 -32.83 -12.78
N THR A 182 20.24 -33.18 -14.06
CA THR A 182 21.01 -34.33 -14.55
C THR A 182 22.30 -33.82 -15.15
N LEU A 183 23.43 -34.20 -14.57
CA LEU A 183 24.76 -33.84 -15.09
C LEU A 183 25.06 -34.59 -16.40
N GLN A 184 26.07 -34.13 -17.15
CA GLN A 184 26.53 -34.82 -18.36
C GLN A 184 27.00 -36.26 -18.09
N SER A 185 27.38 -36.58 -16.85
CA SER A 185 27.72 -37.93 -16.39
C SER A 185 26.51 -38.85 -16.20
N GLY A 186 25.28 -38.35 -16.34
CA GLY A 186 24.03 -39.07 -16.05
C GLY A 186 23.65 -39.10 -14.57
N LEU A 187 24.50 -38.56 -13.67
CA LEU A 187 24.19 -38.42 -12.25
C LEU A 187 23.11 -37.36 -12.02
N VAL A 188 22.06 -37.73 -11.29
CA VAL A 188 21.03 -36.79 -10.84
C VAL A 188 21.51 -36.11 -9.56
N VAL A 189 21.55 -34.79 -9.59
CA VAL A 189 21.93 -33.95 -8.46
C VAL A 189 20.82 -33.00 -8.08
N GLN A 190 20.74 -32.63 -6.81
CA GLN A 190 19.73 -31.71 -6.30
C GLN A 190 20.29 -30.30 -6.17
N LEU A 191 19.58 -29.35 -6.76
CA LEU A 191 19.75 -27.92 -6.53
C LEU A 191 18.57 -27.44 -5.69
N SER A 192 18.85 -26.81 -4.56
CA SER A 192 17.84 -26.24 -3.70
C SER A 192 18.20 -24.82 -3.30
N GLY A 193 17.22 -24.07 -2.81
CA GLY A 193 17.49 -22.76 -2.28
C GLY A 193 16.30 -22.16 -1.57
N THR A 194 16.59 -21.18 -0.72
CA THR A 194 15.60 -20.39 0.02
C THR A 194 15.80 -18.91 -0.26
N THR A 195 14.69 -18.18 -0.30
CA THR A 195 14.66 -16.72 -0.40
C THR A 195 13.72 -16.19 0.67
N GLU A 196 14.24 -15.37 1.56
CA GLU A 196 13.47 -14.61 2.55
C GLU A 196 13.49 -13.14 2.18
N GLN A 197 12.34 -12.47 2.26
CA GLN A 197 12.25 -11.03 2.07
C GLN A 197 11.39 -10.41 3.16
N ASN A 198 11.89 -9.33 3.77
CA ASN A 198 11.16 -8.54 4.74
C ASN A 198 11.27 -7.08 4.34
N GLY A 199 10.19 -6.32 4.42
CA GLY A 199 10.25 -4.91 4.07
C GLY A 199 9.26 -4.04 4.83
N LEU A 200 9.64 -2.77 4.97
CA LEU A 200 8.83 -1.70 5.52
C LEU A 200 8.74 -0.59 4.48
N ARG A 201 7.54 -0.07 4.26
CA ARG A 201 7.24 1.00 3.29
C ARG A 201 6.40 2.08 3.97
N LEU A 202 6.75 3.33 3.73
CA LEU A 202 5.98 4.49 4.16
C LEU A 202 5.61 5.33 2.94
N ASP A 203 4.31 5.46 2.69
CA ASP A 203 3.74 6.25 1.61
C ASP A 203 3.16 7.55 2.15
N ARG A 204 3.30 8.65 1.41
CA ARG A 204 2.64 9.93 1.67
C ARG A 204 2.07 10.53 0.40
N VAL A 205 0.77 10.83 0.41
CA VAL A 205 0.16 11.69 -0.60
C VAL A 205 0.65 13.13 -0.38
N LEU A 206 1.42 13.66 -1.33
CA LEU A 206 2.03 14.99 -1.28
C LEU A 206 1.07 16.07 -1.79
N SER A 207 0.29 15.75 -2.81
CA SER A 207 -0.67 16.65 -3.43
C SER A 207 -1.81 15.83 -4.04
N ARG A 208 -3.02 16.37 -3.95
CA ARG A 208 -4.24 15.78 -4.50
C ARG A 208 -5.12 16.88 -5.06
N GLY A 209 -5.80 16.58 -6.16
CA GLY A 209 -6.85 17.40 -6.74
C GLY A 209 -7.89 16.52 -7.41
N GLN A 210 -8.83 17.15 -8.12
CA GLN A 210 -9.89 16.44 -8.83
C GLN A 210 -9.37 15.50 -9.94
N HIS A 211 -8.22 15.84 -10.53
CA HIS A 211 -7.66 15.16 -11.71
C HIS A 211 -6.26 14.59 -11.46
N HIS A 212 -5.76 14.62 -10.23
CA HIS A 212 -4.42 14.11 -9.94
C HIS A 212 -4.22 13.67 -8.49
N VAL A 213 -3.31 12.71 -8.30
CA VAL A 213 -2.77 12.33 -7.00
C VAL A 213 -1.26 12.13 -7.14
N LEU A 214 -0.47 12.89 -6.39
CA LEU A 214 0.97 12.76 -6.29
C LEU A 214 1.32 12.10 -4.95
N THR A 215 1.99 10.96 -5.00
CA THR A 215 2.43 10.21 -3.84
C THR A 215 3.95 10.10 -3.86
N ALA A 216 4.59 10.21 -2.71
CA ALA A 216 5.98 9.83 -2.52
C ALA A 216 6.09 8.70 -1.52
N ASP A 217 7.08 7.85 -1.68
CA ASP A 217 7.31 6.71 -0.81
C ASP A 217 8.79 6.54 -0.45
N ALA A 218 9.01 5.88 0.68
CA ALA A 218 10.30 5.39 1.10
C ALA A 218 10.15 3.95 1.59
N GLN A 219 11.07 3.07 1.19
CA GLN A 219 11.01 1.65 1.49
C GLN A 219 12.38 1.10 1.87
N LEU A 220 12.40 0.21 2.85
CA LEU A 220 13.57 -0.57 3.22
C LEU A 220 13.24 -2.05 3.08
N VAL A 221 14.00 -2.78 2.27
CA VAL A 221 13.82 -4.22 2.03
C VAL A 221 15.10 -4.96 2.40
N GLN A 222 14.97 -6.01 3.19
CA GLN A 222 16.01 -7.01 3.41
C GLN A 222 15.66 -8.28 2.63
N LYS A 223 16.61 -8.79 1.85
CA LYS A 223 16.52 -10.03 1.10
C LYS A 223 17.67 -10.95 1.46
N ARG A 224 17.37 -12.20 1.85
CA ARG A 224 18.36 -13.24 2.12
C ARG A 224 18.14 -14.39 1.16
N VAL A 225 19.18 -14.73 0.40
CA VAL A 225 19.18 -15.83 -0.55
C VAL A 225 20.21 -16.86 -0.09
N ARG A 226 19.80 -18.12 -0.06
CA ARG A 226 20.67 -19.27 0.18
C ARG A 226 20.45 -20.26 -0.94
N ASN A 227 21.50 -20.62 -1.65
CA ASN A 227 21.45 -21.63 -2.70
C ASN A 227 22.38 -22.77 -2.33
N PHE A 228 21.98 -24.00 -2.63
CA PHE A 228 22.69 -25.22 -2.29
C PHE A 228 22.76 -26.15 -3.51
N PHE A 229 23.89 -26.80 -3.67
CA PHE A 229 24.10 -27.90 -4.61
C PHE A 229 24.53 -29.12 -3.80
N GLN A 230 23.72 -30.18 -3.78
CA GLN A 230 23.98 -31.36 -2.94
C GLN A 230 24.29 -30.98 -1.47
N ASP A 231 23.44 -30.14 -0.89
CA ASP A 231 23.58 -29.59 0.48
C ASP A 231 24.83 -28.74 0.74
N VAL A 232 25.68 -28.53 -0.28
CA VAL A 232 26.80 -27.60 -0.21
C VAL A 232 26.33 -26.21 -0.62
N ARG A 233 26.49 -25.24 0.27
CA ARG A 233 26.11 -23.85 0.03
C ARG A 233 26.94 -23.26 -1.12
N LEU A 234 26.27 -22.60 -2.04
CA LEU A 234 26.86 -21.91 -3.19
C LEU A 234 27.18 -20.45 -2.86
N ASP A 235 28.21 -19.91 -3.53
CA ASP A 235 28.64 -18.51 -3.41
C ASP A 235 27.60 -17.50 -3.93
N SER A 236 26.60 -17.97 -4.69
CA SER A 236 25.43 -17.17 -5.09
C SER A 236 24.47 -16.84 -3.93
N SER A 237 24.78 -17.30 -2.72
CA SER A 237 24.04 -16.99 -1.49
C SER A 237 24.41 -15.60 -0.97
N MET A 238 23.45 -14.67 -0.96
CA MET A 238 23.69 -13.27 -0.58
C MET A 238 22.70 -12.77 0.47
N ASN A 239 23.11 -11.78 1.26
CA ASN A 239 22.27 -10.92 2.07
C ASN A 239 22.29 -9.51 1.48
N LEU A 240 21.14 -8.98 1.10
CA LEU A 240 21.01 -7.66 0.53
C LEU A 240 20.02 -6.84 1.36
N THR A 241 20.38 -5.60 1.66
CA THR A 241 19.44 -4.61 2.17
C THR A 241 19.38 -3.46 1.18
N VAL A 242 18.18 -3.08 0.74
CA VAL A 242 17.96 -2.02 -0.25
C VAL A 242 17.08 -0.95 0.36
N LEU A 243 17.54 0.30 0.26
CA LEU A 243 16.72 1.47 0.50
C LEU A 243 16.20 1.99 -0.83
N GLU A 244 14.90 2.28 -0.91
CA GLU A 244 14.24 2.84 -2.08
C GLU A 244 13.52 4.13 -1.69
N ALA A 245 13.53 5.11 -2.60
CA ALA A 245 12.68 6.28 -2.55
C ALA A 245 11.98 6.45 -3.89
N GLY A 246 10.66 6.61 -3.86
CA GLY A 246 9.79 6.62 -5.03
C GLY A 246 8.85 7.82 -5.08
N VAL A 247 8.37 8.11 -6.28
CA VAL A 247 7.27 9.05 -6.55
C VAL A 247 6.34 8.42 -7.57
N SER A 248 5.03 8.53 -7.33
CA SER A 248 3.97 8.09 -8.22
C SER A 248 2.98 9.22 -8.47
N GLN A 249 2.68 9.48 -9.74
CA GLN A 249 1.72 10.49 -10.18
C GLN A 249 0.59 9.80 -10.93
N LEU A 250 -0.61 9.81 -10.35
CA LEU A 250 -1.84 9.42 -11.02
C LEU A 250 -2.50 10.66 -11.62
N LEU A 251 -2.85 10.59 -12.90
CA LEU A 251 -3.61 11.61 -13.63
C LEU A 251 -4.93 11.01 -14.10
N ILE A 252 -6.03 11.66 -13.73
CA ILE A 252 -7.40 11.25 -14.06
C ILE A 252 -7.89 12.18 -15.17
N GLN A 253 -8.10 11.62 -16.35
CA GLN A 253 -8.59 12.35 -17.52
C GLN A 253 -9.92 11.75 -17.99
N PRO A 254 -10.77 12.52 -18.69
CA PRO A 254 -12.03 11.98 -19.23
C PRO A 254 -11.84 10.76 -20.15
N ALA A 255 -10.68 10.69 -20.83
CA ALA A 255 -10.34 9.61 -21.76
C ALA A 255 -9.65 8.41 -21.08
N GLY A 256 -9.31 8.49 -19.80
CA GLY A 256 -8.64 7.39 -19.09
C GLY A 256 -7.78 7.83 -17.90
N LEU A 257 -7.03 6.87 -17.37
CA LEU A 257 -6.10 7.05 -16.27
C LEU A 257 -4.66 6.90 -16.77
N LEU A 258 -3.77 7.80 -16.36
CA LEU A 258 -2.34 7.71 -16.62
C LEU A 258 -1.59 7.68 -15.28
N GLN A 259 -0.80 6.63 -15.05
CA GLN A 259 0.07 6.50 -13.88
C GLN A 259 1.53 6.60 -14.33
N LEU A 260 2.29 7.48 -13.67
CA LEU A 260 3.71 7.70 -13.91
C LEU A 260 4.47 7.43 -12.61
N ASP A 261 5.37 6.45 -12.62
CA ASP A 261 6.15 6.06 -11.46
C ASP A 261 7.65 6.25 -11.72
N GLY A 262 8.39 6.69 -10.71
CA GLY A 262 9.84 6.79 -10.74
C GLY A 262 10.43 6.52 -9.37
N SER A 263 11.47 5.71 -9.28
CA SER A 263 12.16 5.42 -8.03
C SER A 263 13.67 5.30 -8.18
N VAL A 264 14.37 5.49 -7.07
CA VAL A 264 15.81 5.29 -6.94
C VAL A 264 16.06 4.31 -5.82
N GLN A 265 16.86 3.28 -6.11
CA GLN A 265 17.22 2.23 -5.17
C GLN A 265 18.72 2.27 -4.87
N ARG A 266 19.08 2.00 -3.62
CA ARG A 266 20.48 1.90 -3.17
C ARG A 266 20.66 0.75 -2.20
N GLY A 267 21.60 -0.15 -2.52
CA GLY A 267 22.07 -1.16 -1.58
C GLY A 267 22.80 -0.52 -0.39
N VAL A 268 22.49 -0.98 0.82
CA VAL A 268 23.08 -0.51 2.08
C VAL A 268 23.60 -1.70 2.89
N SER A 269 24.63 -1.47 3.71
CA SER A 269 25.26 -2.50 4.56
C SER A 269 24.52 -2.77 5.89
N TRP A 270 23.30 -2.26 6.03
CA TRP A 270 22.51 -2.39 7.25
C TRP A 270 21.95 -3.81 7.41
N LEU A 271 21.58 -4.16 8.65
CA LEU A 271 20.88 -5.40 8.99
C LEU A 271 21.63 -6.69 8.58
N GLY A 272 22.96 -6.66 8.49
CA GLY A 272 23.77 -7.83 8.11
C GLY A 272 23.77 -8.13 6.61
N ALA A 273 23.52 -7.10 5.78
CA ALA A 273 23.78 -7.16 4.35
C ALA A 273 25.27 -7.33 4.07
N ASP A 274 25.57 -8.10 3.03
CA ASP A 274 26.93 -8.31 2.56
C ASP A 274 27.50 -6.98 2.04
N ALA A 275 28.82 -6.81 2.13
CA ALA A 275 29.46 -5.61 1.60
C ALA A 275 29.19 -5.52 0.08
N PRO A 276 28.91 -4.32 -0.46
CA PRO A 276 28.79 -4.15 -1.91
C PRO A 276 30.10 -4.60 -2.56
N ASP A 277 30.05 -5.61 -3.42
CA ASP A 277 31.21 -6.03 -4.20
C ASP A 277 31.53 -4.93 -5.22
N PRO A 278 32.71 -4.27 -5.14
CA PRO A 278 33.11 -3.23 -6.08
C PRO A 278 33.24 -3.73 -7.53
N LEU A 279 33.40 -5.04 -7.73
CA LEU A 279 33.60 -5.66 -9.03
C LEU A 279 32.29 -6.14 -9.67
N HIS A 280 31.25 -6.40 -8.86
CA HIS A 280 29.95 -6.90 -9.32
C HIS A 280 28.80 -6.21 -8.56
N PRO A 281 28.31 -5.04 -9.05
CA PRO A 281 27.15 -4.40 -8.44
C PRO A 281 25.94 -5.33 -8.49
N ALA A 282 25.27 -5.50 -7.34
CA ALA A 282 24.10 -6.36 -7.23
C ALA A 282 23.03 -5.93 -8.26
N PRO A 283 22.42 -6.88 -9.01
CA PRO A 283 21.38 -6.54 -9.96
C PRO A 283 20.18 -5.90 -9.23
N PRO A 284 19.46 -4.96 -9.88
CA PRO A 284 18.28 -4.36 -9.29
C PRO A 284 17.25 -5.44 -8.92
N ILE A 285 16.59 -5.28 -7.77
CA ILE A 285 15.49 -6.16 -7.38
C ILE A 285 14.36 -5.89 -8.38
N ARG A 286 14.13 -6.83 -9.30
CA ARG A 286 12.90 -6.81 -10.11
C ARG A 286 11.74 -7.11 -9.18
N ASN A 287 10.91 -6.11 -8.91
CA ASN A 287 9.55 -6.35 -8.45
C ASN A 287 8.85 -7.14 -9.56
N SER A 288 8.52 -8.41 -9.30
CA SER A 288 7.56 -9.10 -10.16
C SER A 288 6.24 -8.33 -10.02
N PRO A 289 5.64 -7.82 -11.10
CA PRO A 289 4.28 -7.32 -11.00
C PRO A 289 3.38 -8.49 -10.60
N SER A 290 2.54 -8.23 -9.60
CA SER A 290 1.39 -9.07 -9.23
C SER A 290 0.46 -9.31 -10.41
#